data_AF-A0A851PHY5-F1
#
_entry.id   AF-A0A851PHY5-F1
#
_cell.length_a   1.000
_cell.length_b   1.000
_cell.length_c   1.000
_cell.angle_alpha   90.00
_cell.angle_beta   90.00
_cell.angle_gamma   90.00
#
_symmetry.space_group_name_H-M   'P 1'
#
loop_
_entity.id
_entity.type
_entity.pdbx_description
1 polymer ?
#
loop_
_entity_poly.entity_id
_entity_poly.type
_entity_poly.pdbx_seq_one_letter_code
_entity_poly.pdbx_strand_id
1 'polypeptide(L)'
;MGCDGGTIPKRHELVKGPRKAVKVDKTAELVARWYYCTLSQEKLCRPIVACELGRLYNKDAVIEFLLDKSTDKTPVEAASHIKSIKNVTELNLADNPAWSGDKESKKGDTYDDIQSARFICPVVGLEMNGRHRFCFLRSCGCVFSERALKEIKTEVCHK
;
A
#
# COMPACT_ATOMS: atom_id res chain seq x y z
N MET A 1 -20.79 -45.37 47.11
CA MET A 1 -21.53 -44.97 45.89
C MET A 1 -21.18 -43.53 45.60
N GLY A 2 -20.64 -43.24 44.41
CA GLY A 2 -20.21 -41.90 44.00
C GLY A 2 -19.28 -41.96 42.80
N CYS A 3 -19.75 -42.58 41.71
CA CYS A 3 -19.10 -42.54 40.41
C CYS A 3 -19.57 -41.28 39.68
N ASP A 4 -18.70 -40.30 39.47
CA ASP A 4 -18.84 -39.36 38.34
C ASP A 4 -17.47 -38.76 37.98
N GLY A 5 -16.59 -39.63 37.51
CA GLY A 5 -15.27 -39.28 37.02
C GLY A 5 -15.18 -39.55 35.53
N GLY A 6 -15.61 -38.61 34.70
CA GLY A 6 -15.50 -38.76 33.26
C GLY A 6 -16.13 -37.63 32.47
N THR A 7 -15.52 -36.43 32.51
CA THR A 7 -15.82 -35.41 31.49
C THR A 7 -15.40 -35.98 30.14
N ILE A 8 -16.37 -36.44 29.34
CA ILE A 8 -16.10 -36.93 27.98
C ILE A 8 -15.69 -35.70 27.14
N PRO A 9 -14.42 -35.61 26.70
CA PRO A 9 -13.98 -34.46 25.92
C PRO A 9 -14.69 -34.46 24.57
N LYS A 10 -15.28 -33.32 24.19
CA LYS A 10 -15.99 -33.19 22.92
C LYS A 10 -14.99 -33.24 21.77
N ARG A 11 -15.41 -33.72 20.60
CA ARG A 11 -14.57 -33.89 19.39
C ARG A 11 -13.78 -32.63 18.99
N HIS A 12 -14.31 -31.44 19.29
CA HIS A 12 -13.65 -30.16 19.04
C HIS A 12 -12.47 -29.86 19.98
N GLU A 13 -12.34 -30.59 21.10
CA GLU A 13 -11.22 -30.51 22.05
C GLU A 13 -10.10 -31.49 21.66
N LEU A 14 -10.45 -32.67 21.12
CA LEU A 14 -9.47 -33.68 20.68
C LEU A 14 -8.84 -33.37 19.31
N VAL A 15 -9.58 -32.68 18.44
CA VAL A 15 -9.12 -32.37 17.08
C VAL A 15 -9.01 -30.86 16.94
N LYS A 16 -7.78 -30.35 16.94
CA LYS A 16 -7.47 -29.05 16.35
C LYS A 16 -7.89 -29.13 14.88
N GLY A 17 -9.09 -28.61 14.58
CA GLY A 17 -9.52 -28.44 13.20
C GLY A 17 -8.45 -27.71 12.41
N PRO A 18 -8.28 -28.01 11.11
CA PRO A 18 -7.27 -27.34 10.30
C PRO A 18 -7.43 -25.83 10.46
N ARG A 19 -6.34 -25.15 10.81
CA ARG A 19 -6.33 -23.68 10.93
C ARG A 19 -6.94 -23.15 9.65
N LYS A 20 -8.12 -22.50 9.74
CA LYS A 20 -8.68 -21.78 8.59
C LYS A 20 -7.57 -20.84 8.14
N ALA A 21 -7.00 -21.10 6.97
CA ALA A 21 -6.05 -20.18 6.36
C ALA A 21 -6.77 -18.85 6.27
N VAL A 22 -6.31 -17.88 7.08
CA VAL A 22 -6.80 -16.51 7.02
C VAL A 22 -6.50 -16.08 5.59
N LYS A 23 -7.52 -16.05 4.73
CA LYS A 23 -7.38 -15.45 3.41
C LYS A 23 -7.02 -14.01 3.71
N VAL A 24 -5.76 -13.66 3.52
CA VAL A 24 -5.34 -12.26 3.55
C VAL A 24 -6.26 -11.54 2.59
N ASP A 25 -7.06 -10.64 3.13
CA ASP A 25 -8.03 -9.87 2.37
C ASP A 25 -7.27 -9.15 1.25
N LYS A 26 -7.56 -9.50 0.00
CA LYS A 26 -6.92 -8.89 -1.19
C LYS A 26 -7.02 -7.36 -1.14
N THR A 27 -8.08 -6.86 -0.53
CA THR A 27 -8.31 -5.43 -0.25
C THR A 27 -7.25 -4.85 0.67
N ALA A 28 -6.86 -5.56 1.74
CA ALA A 28 -5.82 -5.12 2.67
C ALA A 28 -4.44 -5.05 2.00
N GLU A 29 -4.12 -6.01 1.12
CA GLU A 29 -2.89 -5.95 0.33
C GLU A 29 -2.88 -4.75 -0.62
N LEU A 30 -4.00 -4.49 -1.30
CA LEU A 30 -4.13 -3.32 -2.17
C LEU A 30 -3.99 -2.02 -1.40
N VAL A 31 -4.59 -1.91 -0.21
CA VAL A 31 -4.46 -0.76 0.67
C VAL A 31 -2.99 -0.57 1.07
N ALA A 32 -2.31 -1.64 1.49
CA ALA A 32 -0.91 -1.58 1.91
C ALA A 32 0.02 -1.01 0.82
N ARG A 33 -0.23 -1.30 -0.45
CA ARG A 33 0.56 -0.74 -1.57
C ARG A 33 0.54 0.78 -1.66
N TRP A 34 -0.49 1.44 -1.11
CA TRP A 34 -0.60 2.90 -1.08
C TRP A 34 0.01 3.54 0.17
N TYR A 35 0.40 2.73 1.16
CA TYR A 35 0.98 3.19 2.42
C TYR A 35 2.44 2.82 2.58
N TYR A 36 2.90 1.73 1.96
CA TYR A 36 4.24 1.18 2.16
C TYR A 36 5.09 1.21 0.88
N CYS A 37 6.38 1.47 1.07
CA CYS A 37 7.40 1.40 0.04
C CYS A 37 7.56 -0.04 -0.43
N THR A 38 7.46 -0.27 -1.74
CA THR A 38 7.54 -1.64 -2.28
C THR A 38 8.92 -2.27 -2.06
N LEU A 39 9.97 -1.44 -1.93
CA LEU A 39 11.34 -1.89 -1.76
C LEU A 39 11.74 -2.07 -0.29
N SER A 40 11.61 -1.03 0.55
CA SER A 40 12.00 -1.09 1.96
C SER A 40 10.92 -1.63 2.90
N GLN A 41 9.67 -1.76 2.42
CA GLN A 41 8.50 -2.13 3.23
C GLN A 41 8.19 -1.13 4.37
N GLU A 42 8.85 0.03 4.39
CA GLU A 42 8.58 1.11 5.33
C GLU A 42 7.44 1.99 4.86
N LYS A 43 6.91 2.84 5.75
CA LYS A 43 5.87 3.79 5.37
C LYS A 43 6.38 4.76 4.29
N LEU A 44 5.51 5.08 3.34
CA LEU A 44 5.83 6.03 2.29
C LEU A 44 6.06 7.42 2.89
N CYS A 45 7.19 8.03 2.57
CA CYS A 45 7.56 9.38 3.02
C CYS A 45 7.93 10.23 1.82
N ARG A 46 7.61 11.53 1.87
CA ARG A 46 8.02 12.46 0.80
C ARG A 46 9.54 12.66 0.89
N PRO A 47 10.25 12.65 -0.26
CA PRO A 47 9.77 12.52 -1.63
C PRO A 47 9.41 11.07 -2.03
N ILE A 48 8.18 10.88 -2.53
CA ILE A 48 7.68 9.58 -3.00
C ILE A 48 7.92 9.48 -4.50
N VAL A 49 8.43 8.35 -4.97
CA VAL A 49 8.66 8.10 -6.40
C VAL A 49 7.87 6.89 -6.87
N ALA A 50 7.48 6.87 -8.14
CA ALA A 50 6.87 5.71 -8.77
C ALA A 50 7.66 5.23 -9.98
N CYS A 51 7.59 3.93 -10.24
CA CYS A 51 8.14 3.34 -11.46
C CYS A 51 7.08 3.21 -12.57
N GLU A 52 7.53 2.80 -13.75
CA GLU A 52 6.67 2.58 -14.94
C GLU A 52 5.56 1.56 -14.72
N LEU A 53 5.76 0.63 -13.78
CA LEU A 53 4.78 -0.40 -13.42
C LEU A 53 3.75 0.09 -12.40
N GLY A 54 3.82 1.36 -11.97
CA GLY A 54 2.90 1.94 -11.00
C GLY A 54 3.15 1.55 -9.55
N ARG A 55 4.35 1.03 -9.23
CA ARG A 55 4.77 0.73 -7.84
C ARG A 55 5.33 1.99 -7.18
N LEU A 56 5.06 2.15 -5.89
CA LEU A 56 5.50 3.29 -5.08
C LEU A 56 6.73 2.94 -4.26
N TYR A 57 7.65 3.89 -4.15
CA TYR A 57 8.90 3.77 -3.41
C TYR A 57 9.25 5.08 -2.70
N ASN A 58 10.00 4.97 -1.61
CA ASN A 58 10.71 6.09 -1.03
C ASN A 58 11.94 6.39 -1.90
N LYS A 59 12.21 7.67 -2.17
CA LYS A 59 13.36 8.06 -2.99
C LYS A 59 14.67 7.59 -2.38
N ASP A 60 14.81 7.70 -1.06
CA ASP A 60 15.98 7.24 -0.30
C ASP A 60 16.24 5.75 -0.52
N ALA A 61 15.21 4.91 -0.34
CA ALA A 61 15.31 3.47 -0.55
C ALA A 61 15.75 3.11 -1.99
N VAL A 62 15.24 3.83 -3.01
CA VAL A 62 15.66 3.63 -4.40
C VAL A 62 17.12 4.02 -4.60
N ILE A 63 17.57 5.11 -4.00
CA ILE A 63 18.96 5.56 -4.09
C ILE A 63 19.90 4.54 -3.43
N GLU A 64 19.58 4.08 -2.22
CA GLU A 64 20.33 3.04 -1.52
C GLU A 64 20.42 1.76 -2.35
N PHE A 65 19.30 1.36 -2.97
CA PHE A 65 19.27 0.21 -3.86
C PHE A 65 20.11 0.40 -5.14
N LEU A 66 20.21 1.61 -5.68
CA LEU A 66 21.06 1.87 -6.85
C LEU A 66 22.55 2.01 -6.50
N LEU A 67 22.86 2.45 -5.27
CA LEU A 67 24.25 2.63 -4.80
C LEU A 67 24.89 1.31 -4.38
N ASP A 68 24.14 0.41 -3.79
CA ASP A 68 24.68 -0.87 -3.37
C ASP A 68 24.98 -1.73 -4.63
N LYS A 69 26.25 -2.03 -4.85
CA LYS A 69 26.76 -2.78 -6.02
C LYS A 69 27.18 -4.20 -5.64
N SER A 70 26.72 -4.69 -4.48
CA SER A 70 27.08 -6.01 -4.00
C SER A 70 26.63 -7.07 -4.99
N THR A 71 27.55 -7.94 -5.42
CA THR A 71 27.27 -9.07 -6.33
C THR A 71 26.37 -10.13 -5.70
N ASP A 72 26.15 -10.06 -4.38
CA ASP A 72 25.26 -10.95 -3.61
C ASP A 72 23.81 -10.44 -3.51
N LYS A 73 23.48 -9.34 -4.20
CA LYS A 73 22.11 -8.86 -4.23
C LYS A 73 21.20 -9.89 -4.88
N THR A 74 20.31 -10.48 -4.08
CA THR A 74 19.10 -11.08 -4.63
C THR A 74 18.30 -9.92 -5.25
N PRO A 75 18.13 -9.86 -6.57
CA PRO A 75 17.34 -8.81 -7.18
C PRO A 75 15.93 -8.92 -6.62
N VAL A 76 15.53 -7.93 -5.81
CA VAL A 76 14.14 -7.86 -5.35
C VAL A 76 13.31 -7.72 -6.62
N GLU A 77 12.50 -8.72 -6.96
CA GLU A 77 11.64 -8.72 -8.17
C GLU A 77 10.77 -7.45 -8.25
N ALA A 78 10.54 -6.83 -7.09
CA ALA A 78 9.90 -5.52 -6.97
C ALA A 78 10.63 -4.40 -7.74
N ALA A 79 11.96 -4.39 -7.82
CA ALA A 79 12.79 -3.28 -8.29
C ALA A 79 13.79 -3.65 -9.41
N SER A 80 13.78 -4.89 -9.92
CA SER A 80 14.72 -5.34 -10.97
C SER A 80 14.73 -4.51 -12.27
N HIS A 81 13.65 -3.78 -12.55
CA HIS A 81 13.52 -2.90 -13.71
C HIS A 81 14.12 -1.49 -13.48
N ILE A 82 14.38 -1.11 -12.22
CA ILE A 82 14.93 0.19 -11.85
C ILE A 82 16.45 0.10 -11.94
N LYS A 83 17.01 0.52 -13.07
CA LYS A 83 18.47 0.53 -13.31
C LYS A 83 19.10 1.91 -13.10
N SER A 84 18.28 2.95 -13.11
CA SER A 84 18.71 4.33 -12.95
C SER A 84 17.60 5.15 -12.27
N ILE A 85 18.00 6.27 -11.66
CA ILE A 85 17.05 7.24 -11.10
C ILE A 85 16.08 7.80 -12.15
N LYS A 86 16.45 7.74 -13.44
CA LYS A 86 15.58 8.16 -14.54
C LYS A 86 14.39 7.22 -14.77
N ASN A 87 14.45 5.98 -14.28
CA ASN A 87 13.35 5.01 -14.41
C ASN A 87 12.24 5.23 -13.37
N VAL A 88 12.44 6.15 -12.43
CA VAL A 88 11.44 6.55 -11.45
C VAL A 88 11.06 8.01 -11.63
N THR A 89 9.82 8.34 -11.32
CA THR A 89 9.29 9.70 -11.39
C THR A 89 8.85 10.12 -9.99
N GLU A 90 9.30 11.29 -9.54
CA GLU A 90 8.84 11.89 -8.29
C GLU A 90 7.37 12.29 -8.41
N LEU A 91 6.57 11.91 -7.42
CA LEU A 91 5.13 12.07 -7.45
C LEU A 91 4.65 13.29 -6.67
N ASN A 92 3.79 14.06 -7.33
CA ASN A 92 3.06 15.18 -6.75
C ASN A 92 1.68 14.71 -6.29
N LEU A 93 1.67 14.04 -5.13
CA LEU A 93 0.47 13.55 -4.46
C LEU A 93 -0.20 14.67 -3.67
N ALA A 94 -1.52 14.82 -3.80
CA ALA A 94 -2.29 15.77 -3.00
C ALA A 94 -2.68 15.15 -1.65
N ASP A 95 -2.41 15.86 -0.56
CA ASP A 95 -2.78 15.42 0.79
C ASP A 95 -4.30 15.41 0.96
N ASN A 96 -4.81 14.43 1.68
CA ASN A 96 -6.21 14.37 2.06
C ASN A 96 -6.48 15.28 3.27
N PRO A 97 -7.33 16.31 3.18
CA PRO A 97 -7.69 17.13 4.33
C PRO A 97 -8.42 16.35 5.44
N ALA A 98 -9.04 15.21 5.10
CA ALA A 98 -9.69 14.34 6.08
C ALA A 98 -8.69 13.42 6.81
N TRP A 99 -7.44 13.32 6.34
CA TRP A 99 -6.43 12.49 7.01
C TRP A 99 -5.97 13.14 8.31
N SER A 100 -6.09 12.40 9.41
CA SER A 100 -5.96 12.95 10.78
C SER A 100 -4.69 12.54 11.52
N GLY A 101 -3.68 11.99 10.84
CA GLY A 101 -2.50 11.46 11.51
C GLY A 101 -2.31 9.98 11.30
N ASP A 102 -1.07 9.53 11.46
CA ASP A 102 -0.78 8.18 11.93
C ASP A 102 -1.11 8.17 13.44
N LYS A 103 -2.38 8.44 13.78
CA LYS A 103 -2.85 8.29 15.15
C LYS A 103 -2.88 6.79 15.38
N GLU A 104 -1.79 6.31 15.96
CA GLU A 104 -1.62 4.97 16.49
C GLU A 104 -2.96 4.49 17.05
N SER A 105 -3.53 3.46 16.43
CA SER A 105 -4.80 2.87 16.85
C SER A 105 -4.70 2.54 18.33
N LYS A 106 -5.33 3.39 19.17
CA LYS A 106 -5.54 3.04 20.56
C LYS A 106 -6.40 1.79 20.56
N LYS A 107 -5.77 0.68 20.94
CA LYS A 107 -6.35 -0.60 21.32
C LYS A 107 -7.80 -0.44 21.79
N GLY A 108 -8.77 -0.90 20.99
CA GLY A 108 -10.19 -0.82 21.36
C GLY A 108 -11.12 -1.16 20.21
N ASP A 109 -11.38 -2.46 20.04
CA ASP A 109 -12.70 -3.08 19.82
C ASP A 109 -13.78 -2.22 19.14
N THR A 110 -13.48 -1.66 17.98
CA THR A 110 -14.48 -1.16 17.04
C THR A 110 -13.92 -1.41 15.65
N TYR A 111 -14.74 -1.95 14.75
CA TYR A 111 -14.42 -2.02 13.33
C TYR A 111 -14.13 -0.59 12.87
N ASP A 112 -12.86 -0.20 12.83
CA ASP A 112 -12.42 1.16 12.52
C ASP A 112 -12.80 1.43 11.06
N ASP A 113 -13.90 2.16 10.91
CA ASP A 113 -14.37 2.76 9.67
C ASP A 113 -13.21 3.50 9.01
N ILE A 114 -12.58 2.83 8.05
CA ILE A 114 -11.84 3.42 6.93
C ILE A 114 -10.92 4.55 7.40
N GLN A 115 -9.73 4.21 7.89
CA GLN A 115 -8.61 5.16 7.94
C GLN A 115 -8.56 5.91 6.61
N SER A 116 -8.93 7.20 6.63
CA SER A 116 -9.02 8.02 5.43
C SER A 116 -7.68 7.95 4.71
N ALA A 117 -7.69 7.82 3.38
CA ALA A 117 -6.43 7.67 2.64
C ALA A 117 -5.55 8.91 2.87
N ARG A 118 -4.23 8.73 3.01
CA ARG A 118 -3.31 9.88 3.13
C ARG A 118 -3.36 10.84 1.95
N PHE A 119 -3.64 10.30 0.77
CA PHE A 119 -3.65 11.05 -0.48
C PHE A 119 -4.99 10.95 -1.20
N ILE A 120 -5.35 12.01 -1.93
CA ILE A 120 -6.57 12.09 -2.74
C ILE A 120 -6.27 12.53 -4.18
N CYS A 121 -7.21 12.24 -5.07
CA CYS A 121 -7.24 12.82 -6.40
C CYS A 121 -7.61 14.32 -6.28
N PRO A 122 -6.78 15.25 -6.78
CA PRO A 122 -7.07 16.68 -6.65
C PRO A 122 -8.26 17.17 -7.49
N VAL A 123 -8.71 16.38 -8.47
CA VAL A 123 -9.80 16.75 -9.39
C VAL A 123 -11.14 16.19 -8.92
N VAL A 124 -11.18 14.89 -8.59
CA VAL A 124 -12.44 14.18 -8.29
C VAL A 124 -12.61 13.96 -6.77
N GLY A 125 -11.57 14.23 -5.96
CA GLY A 125 -11.61 14.02 -4.52
C GLY A 125 -11.60 12.55 -4.09
N LEU A 126 -11.29 11.62 -5.00
CA LEU A 126 -11.25 10.19 -4.67
C LEU A 126 -10.03 9.85 -3.82
N GLU A 127 -10.24 8.99 -2.82
CA GLU A 127 -9.21 8.52 -1.91
C GLU A 127 -8.31 7.45 -2.52
N MET A 128 -7.01 7.53 -2.25
CA MET A 128 -6.00 6.53 -2.63
C MET A 128 -5.98 5.36 -1.64
N ASN A 129 -7.13 4.67 -1.49
CA ASN A 129 -7.32 3.53 -0.57
C ASN A 129 -7.36 2.17 -1.28
N GLY A 130 -6.89 2.08 -2.53
CA GLY A 130 -6.90 0.84 -3.32
C GLY A 130 -8.26 0.41 -3.90
N ARG A 131 -9.35 1.14 -3.63
CA ARG A 131 -10.65 0.90 -4.29
C ARG A 131 -10.69 1.47 -5.71
N HIS A 132 -9.93 2.53 -5.95
CA HIS A 132 -9.87 3.21 -7.25
C HIS A 132 -8.47 3.09 -7.86
N ARG A 133 -8.42 3.05 -9.20
CA ARG A 133 -7.16 3.08 -9.95
C ARG A 133 -6.68 4.52 -10.06
N PHE A 134 -5.38 4.69 -9.85
CA PHE A 134 -4.69 5.96 -10.04
C PHE A 134 -3.56 5.80 -11.05
N CYS A 135 -3.29 6.87 -11.77
CA CYS A 135 -2.24 6.98 -12.76
C CYS A 135 -1.48 8.28 -12.51
N PHE A 136 -0.23 8.35 -12.94
CA PHE A 136 0.58 9.55 -12.84
C PHE A 136 1.16 9.92 -14.20
N LEU A 137 1.39 11.21 -14.41
CA LEU A 137 2.01 11.73 -15.62
C LEU A 137 3.52 11.80 -15.43
N ARG A 138 4.30 11.16 -16.32
CA ARG A 138 5.77 11.17 -16.21
C ARG A 138 6.37 12.56 -16.39
N SER A 139 5.74 13.41 -17.19
CA SER A 139 6.26 14.74 -17.51
C SER A 139 6.26 15.70 -16.32
N CYS A 140 5.31 15.55 -15.38
CA CYS A 140 5.12 16.47 -14.25
C CYS A 140 4.93 15.79 -12.89
N GLY A 141 4.90 14.46 -12.82
CA GLY A 141 4.70 13.71 -11.58
C GLY A 141 3.30 13.79 -10.97
N CYS A 142 2.35 14.51 -11.58
CA CYS A 142 1.01 14.67 -11.02
C CYS A 142 0.22 13.36 -11.05
N VAL A 143 -0.45 13.06 -9.93
CA VAL A 143 -1.22 11.82 -9.74
C VAL A 143 -2.73 12.11 -9.81
N PHE A 144 -3.43 11.31 -10.60
CA PHE A 144 -4.87 11.44 -10.85
C PHE A 144 -5.55 10.08 -10.79
N SER A 145 -6.85 10.08 -10.48
CA SER A 145 -7.65 8.86 -10.63
C SER A 145 -7.93 8.59 -12.11
N GLU A 146 -8.13 7.31 -12.47
CA GLU A 146 -8.52 6.91 -13.83
C GLU A 146 -9.81 7.63 -14.26
N ARG A 147 -10.73 7.88 -13.32
CA ARG A 147 -11.97 8.66 -13.57
C ARG A 147 -11.66 10.10 -13.95
N ALA A 148 -10.76 10.76 -13.24
CA ALA A 148 -10.35 12.13 -13.58
C ALA A 148 -9.77 12.20 -14.99
N LEU A 149 -8.91 11.24 -15.36
CA LEU A 149 -8.28 11.20 -16.68
C LEU A 149 -9.27 10.92 -17.82
N LYS A 150 -10.38 10.23 -17.55
CA LYS A 150 -11.43 10.01 -18.55
C LYS A 150 -12.23 11.28 -18.85
N GLU A 151 -12.43 12.12 -17.83
CA GLU A 151 -13.14 13.40 -17.98
C GLU A 151 -12.25 14.49 -18.57
N ILE A 152 -10.94 14.45 -18.29
CA ILE A 152 -9.97 15.43 -18.79
C ILE A 152 -9.50 15.00 -20.19
N LYS A 153 -10.01 15.68 -21.22
CA LYS A 153 -9.62 15.43 -22.62
C LYS A 153 -8.29 16.10 -23.02
N THR A 154 -7.69 16.89 -22.12
CA THR A 154 -6.43 17.59 -22.38
C THR A 154 -5.24 16.76 -21.93
N GLU A 155 -4.25 16.65 -22.81
CA GLU A 155 -3.00 15.93 -22.55
C GLU A 155 -2.00 16.76 -21.72
N VAL A 156 -2.32 18.03 -21.49
CA VAL A 156 -1.49 19.01 -20.78
C VAL A 156 -1.95 19.15 -19.34
N CYS A 157 -1.02 18.97 -18.39
CA CYS A 157 -1.25 19.25 -16.99
C CYS A 157 -0.98 20.74 -16.71
N HIS A 158 -2.01 21.50 -16.36
CA HIS A 158 -1.94 22.96 -16.12
C HIS A 158 -1.67 23.34 -14.65
N LYS A 159 -1.01 22.46 -13.89
CA LYS A 159 -0.71 22.72 -12.48
C LYS A 159 0.46 23.68 -12.32
#